data_AF-A0A0P0XJ85-F1
#
_entry.id   AF-A0A0P0XJ85-F1
#
_cell.length_a   1.000
_cell.length_b   1.000
_cell.length_c   1.000
_cell.angle_alpha   90.00
_cell.angle_beta   90.00
_cell.angle_gamma   90.00
#
_symmetry.space_group_name_H-M   'P 1'
#
loop_
_entity.id
_entity.type
_entity.pdbx_description
1 polymer ?
#
loop_
_entity_poly.entity_id
_entity_poly.type
_entity_poly.pdbx_seq_one_letter_code
_entity_poly.pdbx_strand_id
1 'polypeptide(L)'
;TLCSRLWIISSVKSLIKCWGLQVAQELAECISLPDGTVAQLSVARSLAKADSVCIEPFSEDDWEILESRADLAEETILTQVGVVYEGMKFPLWLDGHNIVKFVVTSSSPKKSLGMAPFLI
;
A
#
# COMPACT_ATOMS: atom_id res chain seq x y z
N THR A 1 -3.24 7.08 19.05
CA THR A 1 -2.41 7.78 18.05
C THR A 1 -2.05 6.88 16.87
N LEU A 2 -2.93 5.95 16.47
CA LEU A 2 -2.72 5.07 15.32
C LEU A 2 -3.93 5.22 14.40
N CYS A 3 -3.77 5.96 13.31
CA CYS A 3 -4.74 6.01 12.21
C CYS A 3 -4.11 5.29 11.01
N SER A 4 -3.82 4.00 11.15
CA SER A 4 -3.29 3.14 10.08
C SER A 4 -4.43 2.48 9.30
N ARG A 5 -5.24 3.31 8.64
CA ARG A 5 -6.22 2.85 7.65
C ARG A 5 -6.05 3.63 6.36
N LEU A 6 -5.01 3.29 5.61
CA LEU A 6 -4.83 3.79 4.26
C LEU A 6 -5.76 3.01 3.31
N TRP A 7 -6.95 3.55 3.09
CA TRP A 7 -7.78 3.19 1.96
C TRP A 7 -7.42 4.12 0.81
N ILE A 8 -6.84 3.58 -0.28
CA ILE A 8 -6.76 4.33 -1.54
C ILE A 8 -8.18 4.45 -2.11
N ILE A 9 -8.85 5.50 -1.62
CA ILE A 9 -10.02 6.23 -2.10
C ILE A 9 -11.34 5.45 -2.22
N SER A 10 -12.20 5.63 -1.20
CA SER A 10 -13.64 5.80 -1.41
C SER A 10 -14.23 6.69 -0.31
N SER A 11 -14.93 7.74 -0.72
CA SER A 11 -15.67 8.75 0.06
C SER A 11 -14.87 9.95 0.60
N VAL A 12 -14.90 11.04 -0.18
CA VAL A 12 -14.77 12.39 0.37
C VAL A 12 -16.03 12.68 1.18
N LYS A 13 -15.99 12.52 2.51
CA LYS A 13 -17.03 13.10 3.38
C LYS A 13 -16.71 14.58 3.57
N SER A 14 -17.55 15.41 2.95
CA SER A 14 -17.59 16.86 3.10
C SER A 14 -17.75 17.26 4.56
N LEU A 15 -16.70 17.85 5.15
CA LEU A 15 -16.74 18.74 6.33
C LEU A 15 -15.59 19.77 6.20
N ILE A 16 -15.90 20.90 5.57
CA ILE A 16 -15.54 22.28 5.99
C ILE A 16 -14.06 22.53 6.43
N LYS A 17 -13.30 23.16 5.53
CA LYS A 17 -12.22 24.16 5.76
C LYS A 17 -10.73 23.77 5.95
N CYS A 18 -10.26 22.62 5.46
CA CYS A 18 -8.82 22.36 5.23
C CYS A 18 -8.61 21.40 4.05
N TRP A 19 -8.19 21.89 2.87
CA TRP A 19 -7.98 21.07 1.66
C TRP A 19 -6.59 20.45 1.65
N GLY A 20 -6.40 19.35 2.36
CA GLY A 20 -5.16 18.56 2.29
C GLY A 20 -5.48 17.06 2.35
N LEU A 21 -4.86 16.28 1.46
CA LEU A 21 -4.84 14.83 1.58
C LEU A 21 -3.71 14.47 2.56
N GLN A 22 -4.01 13.66 3.56
CA GLN A 22 -3.01 13.10 4.45
C GLN A 22 -2.70 11.67 4.03
N VAL A 23 -1.41 11.36 3.99
CA VAL A 23 -0.87 10.05 3.64
C VAL A 23 0.16 9.70 4.70
N ALA A 24 0.29 8.42 5.06
CA ALA A 24 1.35 7.98 5.96
C ALA A 24 2.72 8.34 5.36
N GLN A 25 3.65 8.80 6.19
CA GLN A 25 4.96 9.26 5.74
C GLN A 25 5.70 8.17 4.95
N GLU A 26 5.67 6.92 5.44
CA GLU A 26 6.36 5.80 4.83
C GLU A 26 5.77 5.47 3.45
N LEU A 27 4.46 5.64 3.27
CA LEU A 27 3.87 5.51 1.94
C LEU A 27 4.31 6.66 1.05
N ALA A 28 4.22 7.90 1.54
CA ALA A 28 4.61 9.10 0.81
C ALA A 28 6.05 9.00 0.27
N GLU A 29 6.97 8.46 1.08
CA GLU A 29 8.33 8.12 0.66
C GLU A 29 8.37 7.05 -0.44
N CYS A 30 7.61 5.96 -0.29
CA CYS A 30 7.55 4.88 -1.29
C CYS A 30 7.06 5.36 -2.67
N ILE A 31 6.15 6.34 -2.70
CA ILE A 31 5.56 6.88 -3.94
C ILE A 31 6.10 8.27 -4.31
N SER A 32 7.18 8.72 -3.68
CA SER A 32 7.85 10.00 -3.95
C SER A 32 6.92 11.22 -3.92
N LEU A 33 6.02 11.28 -2.93
CA LEU A 33 5.11 12.42 -2.69
C LEU A 33 5.57 13.21 -1.45
N PRO A 34 6.49 14.18 -1.59
CA PRO A 34 6.91 15.01 -0.47
C PRO A 34 5.77 15.90 0.06
N ASP A 35 5.90 16.38 1.29
CA ASP A 35 4.95 17.29 1.90
C ASP A 35 4.70 18.54 1.04
N GLY A 36 3.43 18.94 0.96
CA GLY A 36 3.00 20.07 0.13
C GLY A 36 2.92 19.77 -1.36
N THR A 37 3.13 18.51 -1.80
CA THR A 37 2.95 18.14 -3.21
C THR A 37 1.52 18.41 -3.66
N VAL A 38 1.39 19.17 -4.76
CA VAL A 38 0.12 19.36 -5.47
C VAL A 38 -0.01 18.23 -6.49
N ALA A 39 -0.98 17.34 -6.29
CA ALA A 39 -1.23 16.21 -7.17
C ALA A 39 -2.66 16.25 -7.73
N GLN A 40 -2.84 15.69 -8.94
CA GLN A 40 -4.18 15.43 -9.47
C GLN A 40 -4.71 14.13 -8.88
N LEU A 41 -5.86 14.20 -8.22
CA LEU A 41 -6.54 13.03 -7.70
C LEU A 41 -7.62 12.59 -8.69
N SER A 42 -7.61 11.31 -9.06
CA SER A 42 -8.69 10.69 -9.82
C SER A 42 -9.17 9.43 -9.11
N VAL A 43 -10.48 9.18 -9.19
CA VAL A 43 -11.08 7.95 -8.67
C VAL A 43 -11.01 6.90 -9.76
N ALA A 44 -10.27 5.82 -9.53
CA ALA A 44 -10.31 4.64 -10.38
C ALA A 44 -11.67 3.95 -10.20
N ARG A 45 -12.54 4.03 -11.22
CA ARG A 45 -13.90 3.47 -11.15
C ARG A 45 -13.96 1.95 -11.35
N SER A 46 -12.94 1.38 -11.98
CA SER A 46 -12.84 -0.05 -12.28
C SER A 46 -11.38 -0.44 -12.26
N LEU A 47 -11.00 -1.25 -11.28
CA LEU A 47 -9.71 -1.92 -11.22
C LEU A 47 -9.91 -3.38 -11.60
N ALA A 48 -9.02 -3.93 -12.42
CA ALA A 48 -9.01 -5.35 -12.66
C ALA A 48 -8.55 -6.07 -11.38
N LYS A 49 -9.15 -7.22 -11.07
CA LYS A 49 -8.67 -8.07 -9.99
C LYS A 49 -7.38 -8.78 -10.45
N ALA A 50 -6.36 -8.79 -9.60
CA ALA A 50 -5.20 -9.64 -9.82
C ALA A 50 -5.55 -11.11 -9.55
N ASP A 51 -5.09 -12.01 -10.42
CA ASP A 51 -5.04 -13.44 -10.12
C ASP A 51 -3.83 -13.74 -9.24
N SER A 52 -2.70 -13.07 -9.51
CA SER A 52 -1.48 -13.17 -8.71
C SER A 52 -0.69 -11.86 -8.72
N VAL A 53 0.01 -11.60 -7.63
CA VAL A 53 0.96 -10.49 -7.48
C VAL A 53 2.20 -11.05 -6.81
N CYS A 54 3.37 -10.80 -7.40
CA CYS A 54 4.65 -11.11 -6.79
C CYS A 54 5.23 -9.84 -6.19
N ILE A 55 5.69 -9.95 -4.95
CA ILE A 55 6.33 -8.87 -4.20
C ILE A 55 7.63 -9.38 -3.59
N GLU A 56 8.58 -8.48 -3.37
CA GLU A 56 9.80 -8.77 -2.63
C GLU A 56 10.15 -7.59 -1.71
N PRO A 57 10.81 -7.83 -0.56
CA PRO A 57 11.41 -6.78 0.25
C PRO A 57 12.30 -5.86 -0.59
N PHE A 58 12.20 -4.55 -0.32
CA PHE A 58 12.83 -3.53 -1.15
C PHE A 58 14.34 -3.38 -0.90
N SER A 59 14.81 -3.67 0.32
CA SER A 59 16.21 -3.56 0.73
C SER A 59 16.67 -4.75 1.58
N GLU A 60 17.98 -4.86 1.83
CA GLU A 60 18.56 -5.90 2.70
C GLU A 60 18.01 -5.81 4.13
N ASP A 61 17.85 -4.60 4.67
CA ASP A 61 17.24 -4.36 5.98
C ASP A 61 15.78 -4.86 6.01
N ASP A 62 15.02 -4.65 4.91
CA ASP A 62 13.65 -5.14 4.79
C ASP A 62 13.60 -6.68 4.75
N TRP A 63 14.60 -7.33 4.14
CA TRP A 63 14.72 -8.79 4.13
C TRP A 63 14.94 -9.35 5.54
N GLU A 64 15.87 -8.77 6.29
CA GLU A 64 16.18 -9.23 7.66
C GLU A 64 14.94 -9.16 8.57
N ILE A 65 14.17 -8.06 8.48
CA ILE A 65 12.94 -7.91 9.25
C ILE A 65 11.91 -8.96 8.81
N LEU A 66 11.71 -9.14 7.50
CA LEU A 66 10.72 -10.08 6.97
C LEU A 66 11.03 -11.53 7.37
N GLU A 67 12.29 -11.95 7.34
CA GLU A 67 12.69 -13.32 7.72
C GLU A 67 12.25 -13.67 9.14
N SER A 68 12.23 -12.70 10.05
CA SER A 68 11.78 -12.88 11.43
C SER A 68 10.26 -12.70 11.66
N ARG A 69 9.51 -12.31 10.61
CA ARG A 69 8.10 -11.89 10.68
C ARG A 69 7.24 -12.38 9.50
N ALA A 70 7.70 -13.41 8.77
CA ALA A 70 7.06 -13.85 7.53
C ALA A 70 5.57 -14.20 7.70
N ASP A 71 5.23 -14.99 8.73
CA ASP A 71 3.85 -15.39 9.00
C ASP A 71 2.93 -14.18 9.21
N LEU A 72 3.40 -13.20 9.99
CA LEU A 72 2.65 -11.98 10.26
C LEU A 72 2.49 -11.13 8.99
N ALA A 73 3.50 -11.09 8.13
CA ALA A 73 3.42 -10.37 6.87
C ALA A 73 2.36 -11.00 5.95
N GLU A 74 2.31 -12.32 5.87
CA GLU A 74 1.31 -13.05 5.06
C GLU A 74 -0.13 -12.81 5.57
N GLU A 75 -0.34 -12.82 6.88
CA GLU A 75 -1.65 -12.51 7.48
C GLU A 75 -2.07 -11.05 7.25
N THR A 76 -1.11 -10.13 7.16
CA THR A 76 -1.39 -8.69 7.19
C THR A 76 -1.48 -8.07 5.79
N ILE A 77 -0.75 -8.59 4.79
CA ILE A 77 -0.56 -7.94 3.49
C ILE A 77 -1.89 -7.58 2.81
N LEU A 78 -2.85 -8.51 2.76
CA LEU A 78 -4.14 -8.31 2.11
C LEU A 78 -5.09 -7.40 2.89
N THR A 79 -4.80 -7.15 4.18
CA THR A 79 -5.61 -6.26 5.02
C THR A 79 -5.18 -4.80 4.91
N GLN A 80 -3.92 -4.55 4.53
CA GLN A 80 -3.36 -3.20 4.41
C GLN A 80 -3.18 -2.74 2.96
N VAL A 81 -2.95 -3.68 2.02
CA VAL A 81 -2.65 -3.36 0.62
C VAL A 81 -3.80 -3.83 -0.28
N GLY A 82 -4.51 -2.87 -0.86
CA GLY A 82 -5.67 -3.14 -1.72
C GLY A 82 -5.48 -2.83 -3.20
N VAL A 83 -4.45 -2.07 -3.59
CA VAL A 83 -4.19 -1.68 -4.98
C VAL A 83 -2.69 -1.64 -5.23
N VAL A 84 -2.26 -2.26 -6.33
CA VAL A 84 -0.85 -2.38 -6.72
C VAL A 84 -0.65 -2.27 -8.22
N TYR A 85 0.57 -1.93 -8.63
CA TYR A 85 1.04 -1.99 -10.02
C TYR A 85 2.51 -2.45 -10.04
N GLU A 86 2.96 -3.07 -11.14
CA GLU A 86 4.36 -3.50 -11.27
C GLU A 86 5.33 -2.31 -11.07
N GLY A 87 6.34 -2.50 -10.22
CA GLY A 87 7.30 -1.46 -9.81
C GLY A 87 6.82 -0.55 -8.67
N MET A 88 5.58 -0.68 -8.19
CA MET A 88 5.10 0.06 -7.03
C MET A 88 5.86 -0.38 -5.77
N LYS A 89 6.33 0.58 -4.98
CA LYS A 89 6.79 0.35 -3.61
C LYS A 89 5.66 0.64 -2.63
N PHE A 90 5.61 -0.10 -1.54
CA PHE A 90 4.67 0.17 -0.47
C PHE A 90 5.21 -0.32 0.89
N PRO A 91 4.88 0.37 1.98
CA PRO A 91 5.15 -0.11 3.33
C PRO A 91 4.08 -1.13 3.79
N LEU A 92 4.52 -2.12 4.56
CA LEU A 92 3.68 -3.02 5.33
C LEU A 92 4.01 -2.85 6.82
N TRP A 93 3.02 -2.41 7.61
CA TRP A 93 3.20 -2.24 9.05
C TRP A 93 2.93 -3.57 9.76
N LEU A 94 3.96 -4.10 10.39
CA LEU A 94 3.96 -5.32 11.19
C LEU A 94 4.00 -4.94 12.67
N ASP A 95 3.28 -5.67 13.52
CA ASP A 95 3.33 -5.62 15.00
C ASP A 95 3.29 -4.22 15.69
N GLY A 96 2.93 -3.17 14.96
CA GLY A 96 2.87 -1.79 15.44
C GLY A 96 4.21 -1.05 15.49
N HIS A 97 5.34 -1.74 15.31
CA HIS A 97 6.67 -1.15 15.41
C HIS A 97 7.54 -1.40 14.18
N ASN A 98 7.37 -2.55 13.51
CA ASN A 98 8.15 -2.89 12.34
C ASN A 98 7.44 -2.44 11.06
N ILE A 99 8.22 -1.90 10.13
CA ILE A 99 7.72 -1.52 8.80
C ILE A 99 8.65 -2.19 7.79
N VAL A 100 8.08 -3.00 6.92
CA VAL A 100 8.81 -3.64 5.81
C VAL A 100 8.37 -2.97 4.52
N LYS A 101 9.30 -2.41 3.77
CA LYS A 101 9.02 -1.86 2.43
C LYS A 101 9.12 -3.01 1.43
N PHE A 102 8.09 -3.16 0.60
CA PHE A 102 8.05 -4.11 -0.50
C PHE A 102 8.05 -3.38 -1.83
N VAL A 103 8.48 -4.08 -2.89
CA VAL A 103 8.28 -3.69 -4.28
C VAL A 103 7.52 -4.78 -5.02
N VAL A 104 6.58 -4.39 -5.88
CA VAL A 104 5.84 -5.30 -6.75
C VAL A 104 6.71 -5.66 -7.94
N THR A 105 7.09 -6.93 -8.07
CA THR A 105 7.98 -7.39 -9.14
C THR A 105 7.22 -7.81 -10.40
N SER A 106 6.03 -8.40 -10.23
CA SER A 106 5.17 -8.78 -11.33
C SER A 106 3.72 -8.94 -10.91
N SER A 107 2.80 -8.84 -11.86
CA SER A 107 1.38 -9.13 -11.65
C SER A 107 0.73 -9.83 -12.84
N SER A 108 -0.27 -10.66 -12.55
CA SER A 108 -1.09 -11.31 -13.56
C SER A 108 -2.56 -11.04 -13.28
N PRO A 109 -3.32 -10.46 -14.22
CA PRO A 109 -2.86 -9.92 -15.52
C PRO A 109 -2.08 -8.59 -15.36
N LYS A 110 -1.18 -8.26 -16.30
CA LYS A 110 -0.40 -7.00 -16.29
C LYS A 110 -1.27 -5.76 -16.50
N LYS A 111 -1.90 -5.26 -15.44
CA LYS A 111 -2.59 -3.96 -15.35
C LYS A 111 -2.36 -3.36 -13.95
N SER A 112 -2.84 -2.16 -13.69
CA SER A 112 -3.05 -1.69 -12.32
C SER A 112 -4.21 -2.49 -11.71
N LEU A 113 -3.92 -3.21 -10.62
CA LEU A 113 -4.80 -4.23 -10.09
C LEU A 113 -5.25 -3.91 -8.68
N GLY A 114 -6.50 -4.25 -8.38
CA GLY A 114 -6.95 -4.42 -7.00
C GLY A 114 -6.47 -5.75 -6.44
N MET A 115 -5.89 -5.73 -5.25
CA MET A 115 -5.71 -6.92 -4.40
C MET A 115 -7.00 -7.10 -3.62
N ALA A 116 -7.77 -8.15 -3.93
CA ALA A 116 -8.91 -8.50 -3.10
C ALA A 116 -8.43 -9.47 -2.01
N PRO A 117 -8.78 -9.26 -0.73
CA PRO A 117 -8.56 -10.29 0.28
C PRO A 117 -9.33 -11.55 -0.14
N PHE A 118 -8.64 -12.69 -0.17
CA PHE A 118 -9.33 -13.97 -0.31
C PHE A 118 -10.24 -14.13 0.92
N LEU A 119 -11.56 -14.05 0.71
CA LEU A 119 -12.51 -14.74 1.58
C LEU A 119 -12.44 -16.22 1.18
N ILE A 120 -11.61 -16.98 1.89
CA ILE A 120 -11.74 -18.43 2.00
C ILE A 120 -11.82 -18.74 3.50
#